data_AF-A0A7K0K5M2-F1
#
_entry.id   AF-A0A7K0K5M2-F1
#
_cell.length_a   1.000
_cell.length_b   1.000
_cell.length_c   1.000
_cell.angle_alpha   90.00
_cell.angle_beta   90.00
_cell.angle_gamma   90.00
#
_symmetry.space_group_name_H-M   'P 1'
#
loop_
_entity.id
_entity.type
_entity.pdbx_description
1 polymer ?
#
loop_
_entity_poly.entity_id
_entity_poly.type
_entity_poly.pdbx_seq_one_letter_code
_entity_poly.pdbx_strand_id
1 'polypeptide(L)'
;MVFLKGSDSRERLTFTLAHELGHIILNHSCSNESYVREEQEANFFASYLLMPDIIARILFSPVSPQDVMGFCGVTASCAWEMCRRINRVYKGKYEIKDYEFRIIEAFFIQENLKAKNRLDLREIS
;
A
#
# COMPACT_ATOMS: atom_id res chain seq x y z
N MET A 1 -12.03 -6.82 -16.79
CA MET A 1 -13.31 -6.09 -16.61
C MET A 1 -13.34 -5.62 -15.17
N VAL A 2 -13.37 -4.31 -14.90
CA VAL A 2 -13.31 -3.80 -13.52
C VAL A 2 -14.72 -3.79 -12.92
N PHE A 3 -15.00 -4.66 -11.96
CA PHE A 3 -16.26 -4.67 -11.23
C PHE A 3 -16.12 -3.85 -9.94
N LEU A 4 -16.71 -2.64 -9.92
CA LEU A 4 -16.82 -1.85 -8.70
C LEU A 4 -18.21 -1.99 -8.10
N LYS A 5 -18.31 -2.39 -6.83
CA LYS A 5 -19.58 -2.43 -6.11
C LYS A 5 -19.86 -1.04 -5.54
N GLY A 6 -20.89 -0.36 -6.04
CA GLY A 6 -21.20 1.04 -5.72
C GLY A 6 -21.58 1.35 -4.25
N SER A 7 -21.65 0.34 -3.37
CA SER A 7 -21.91 0.49 -1.94
C SER A 7 -20.66 0.39 -1.06
N ASP A 8 -19.48 0.23 -1.66
CA ASP A 8 -18.25 0.04 -0.92
C ASP A 8 -17.66 1.37 -0.44
N SER A 9 -17.00 1.34 0.72
CA SER A 9 -16.29 2.51 1.24
C SER A 9 -15.14 2.88 0.30
N ARG A 10 -14.71 4.15 0.31
CA ARG A 10 -13.67 4.67 -0.59
C ARG A 10 -12.36 3.88 -0.49
N GLU A 11 -12.07 3.42 0.72
CA GLU A 11 -10.98 2.55 1.11
C GLU A 11 -11.02 1.22 0.35
N ARG A 12 -12.18 0.54 0.36
CA ARG A 12 -12.38 -0.71 -0.37
C ARG A 12 -12.26 -0.53 -1.87
N LEU A 13 -12.83 0.56 -2.42
CA LEU A 13 -12.71 0.87 -3.84
C LEU A 13 -11.25 1.09 -4.25
N THR A 14 -10.46 1.78 -3.42
CA THR A 14 -9.04 2.06 -3.69
C THR A 14 -8.23 0.77 -3.69
N PHE A 15 -8.50 -0.12 -2.72
CA PHE A 15 -7.89 -1.45 -2.69
C PHE A 15 -8.28 -2.31 -3.90
N THR A 16 -9.56 -2.35 -4.25
CA THR A 16 -10.03 -3.09 -5.43
C THR A 16 -9.36 -2.58 -6.71
N LEU A 17 -9.28 -1.25 -6.90
CA LEU A 17 -8.58 -0.69 -8.06
C LEU A 17 -7.10 -1.08 -8.11
N ALA A 18 -6.41 -1.04 -6.96
CA ALA A 18 -5.02 -1.47 -6.88
C ALA A 18 -4.84 -2.98 -7.13
N HIS A 19 -5.80 -3.80 -6.69
CA HIS A 19 -5.82 -5.25 -6.92
C HIS A 19 -5.99 -5.59 -8.40
N GLU A 20 -6.98 -4.98 -9.07
CA GLU A 20 -7.18 -5.14 -10.52
C GLU A 20 -5.97 -4.63 -11.32
N LEU A 21 -5.37 -3.52 -10.88
CA LEU A 21 -4.12 -3.04 -11.47
C LEU A 21 -2.99 -4.06 -11.30
N GLY A 22 -2.93 -4.77 -10.17
CA GLY A 22 -1.99 -5.87 -9.94
C GLY A 22 -2.14 -6.98 -10.97
N HIS A 23 -3.35 -7.44 -11.26
CA HIS A 23 -3.59 -8.43 -12.31
C HIS A 23 -3.09 -7.96 -13.67
N ILE A 24 -3.32 -6.69 -14.02
CA ILE A 24 -2.88 -6.11 -15.30
C ILE A 24 -1.34 -6.03 -15.37
N ILE A 25 -0.70 -5.46 -14.34
CA ILE A 25 0.75 -5.23 -14.32
C ILE A 25 1.53 -6.54 -14.28
N LEU A 26 1.03 -7.53 -13.53
CA LEU A 26 1.66 -8.84 -13.41
C LEU A 26 1.28 -9.80 -14.55
N ASN A 27 0.47 -9.34 -15.51
CA ASN A 27 0.01 -10.11 -16.66
C ASN A 27 -0.62 -11.46 -16.26
N HIS A 28 -1.46 -11.42 -15.22
CA HIS A 28 -2.18 -12.58 -14.70
C HIS A 28 -3.21 -13.08 -15.73
N SER A 29 -3.26 -14.40 -15.91
CA SER A 29 -4.13 -15.04 -16.90
C SER A 29 -5.54 -15.34 -16.37
N CYS A 30 -5.71 -15.26 -15.05
CA CYS A 30 -6.87 -15.69 -14.28
C CYS A 30 -7.36 -17.10 -14.65
N SER A 31 -6.42 -17.98 -15.02
CA SER A 31 -6.72 -19.37 -15.38
C SER A 31 -6.92 -20.24 -14.14
N ASN A 32 -7.70 -21.31 -14.24
CA ASN A 32 -8.05 -22.16 -13.08
C ASN A 32 -6.83 -22.75 -12.35
N GLU A 33 -5.72 -23.02 -13.06
CA GLU A 33 -4.52 -23.61 -12.47
C GLU A 33 -3.68 -22.60 -11.67
N SER A 34 -3.68 -21.33 -12.08
CA SER A 34 -2.90 -20.25 -11.46
C SER A 34 -3.73 -19.32 -10.58
N TYR A 35 -5.07 -19.39 -10.64
CA TYR A 35 -6.00 -18.45 -10.01
C TYR A 35 -5.63 -18.11 -8.56
N VAL A 36 -5.50 -19.13 -7.70
CA VAL A 36 -5.22 -18.90 -6.27
C VAL A 36 -3.93 -18.14 -6.04
N ARG A 37 -2.88 -18.44 -6.82
CA ARG A 37 -1.59 -17.75 -6.72
C ARG A 37 -1.68 -16.32 -7.25
N GLU A 38 -2.31 -16.14 -8.42
CA GLU A 38 -2.48 -14.83 -9.05
C GLU A 38 -3.32 -13.88 -8.17
N GLU A 39 -4.37 -14.37 -7.53
CA GLU A 39 -5.15 -13.62 -6.54
C GLU A 39 -4.30 -13.19 -5.32
N GLN A 40 -3.44 -14.09 -4.82
CA GLN A 40 -2.53 -13.76 -3.72
C GLN A 40 -1.49 -12.71 -4.13
N GLU A 41 -0.94 -12.82 -5.35
CA GLU A 41 0.02 -11.88 -5.90
C GLU A 41 -0.60 -10.51 -6.16
N ALA A 42 -1.85 -10.46 -6.67
CA ALA A 42 -2.59 -9.21 -6.86
C ALA A 42 -2.94 -8.54 -5.51
N ASN A 43 -3.36 -9.32 -4.50
CA ASN A 43 -3.57 -8.82 -3.14
C ASN A 43 -2.28 -8.27 -2.51
N PHE A 44 -1.15 -8.97 -2.71
CA PHE A 44 0.16 -8.50 -2.26
C PHE A 44 0.53 -7.19 -2.96
N PHE A 45 0.37 -7.12 -4.27
CA PHE A 45 0.63 -5.92 -5.06
C PHE A 45 -0.20 -4.74 -4.56
N ALA A 46 -1.51 -4.91 -4.38
CA ALA A 46 -2.40 -3.86 -3.89
C ALA A 46 -1.98 -3.35 -2.51
N SER A 47 -1.70 -4.27 -1.57
CA SER A 47 -1.24 -3.92 -0.23
C SER A 47 0.07 -3.12 -0.28
N TYR A 48 1.07 -3.58 -1.05
CA TYR A 48 2.38 -2.95 -1.11
C TYR A 48 2.35 -1.61 -1.87
N LEU A 49 1.50 -1.48 -2.89
CA LEU A 49 1.32 -0.24 -3.64
C LEU A 49 0.68 0.85 -2.77
N LEU A 50 -0.37 0.50 -2.02
CA LEU A 50 -1.07 1.45 -1.16
C LEU A 50 -0.26 1.83 0.08
N MET A 51 0.53 0.89 0.59
CA MET A 51 1.45 1.15 1.68
C MET A 51 2.70 0.28 1.55
N PRO A 52 3.78 0.84 1.01
CA PRO A 52 5.05 0.15 1.00
C PRO A 52 5.52 -0.10 2.42
N ASP A 53 5.97 -1.33 2.69
CA ASP A 53 6.34 -1.76 4.03
C ASP A 53 7.37 -0.85 4.72
N ILE A 54 8.34 -0.35 3.95
CA ILE A 54 9.39 0.52 4.46
C ILE A 54 8.83 1.86 4.96
N ILE A 55 7.79 2.40 4.31
CA ILE A 55 7.13 3.64 4.72
C ILE A 55 6.38 3.41 6.03
N ALA A 56 5.59 2.34 6.10
CA ALA A 56 4.88 2.00 7.34
C ALA A 56 5.83 1.78 8.50
N ARG A 57 6.96 1.10 8.29
CA ARG A 57 7.99 0.91 9.31
C ARG A 57 8.58 2.23 9.82
N ILE A 58 8.80 3.21 8.92
CA ILE A 58 9.34 4.52 9.30
C ILE A 58 8.31 5.35 10.07
N LEU A 59 7.04 5.28 9.67
CA LEU A 59 5.95 6.06 10.27
C LEU A 59 5.45 5.46 11.59
N PHE A 60 5.41 4.14 11.69
CA PHE A 60 4.81 3.41 12.81
C PHE A 60 5.80 2.32 13.27
N SER A 61 6.61 2.59 14.29
CA SER A 61 7.50 1.58 14.86
C SER A 61 7.30 1.49 16.38
N PRO A 62 6.69 0.41 16.90
CA PRO A 62 6.22 -0.78 16.18
C PRO A 62 4.96 -0.52 15.33
N VAL A 63 4.83 -1.20 14.18
CA VAL A 63 3.62 -1.11 13.33
C VAL A 63 2.50 -1.93 13.97
N SER A 64 1.34 -1.33 14.24
CA SER A 64 0.13 -2.07 14.61
C SER A 64 -0.84 -2.22 13.42
N PRO A 65 -1.69 -3.26 13.38
CA PRO A 65 -2.73 -3.37 12.36
C PRO A 65 -3.68 -2.16 12.35
N GLN A 66 -3.94 -1.54 13.50
CA GLN A 66 -4.78 -0.36 13.62
C GLN A 66 -4.17 0.85 12.91
N ASP A 67 -2.86 1.06 13.03
CA ASP A 67 -2.15 2.13 12.31
C ASP A 67 -2.28 1.94 10.80
N VAL A 68 -2.10 0.70 10.34
CA VAL A 68 -2.20 0.36 8.92
C VAL A 68 -3.62 0.57 8.41
N MET A 69 -4.64 0.11 9.14
CA MET A 69 -6.04 0.32 8.75
C MET A 69 -6.38 1.80 8.67
N GLY A 70 -6.03 2.57 9.71
CA GLY A 70 -6.35 3.99 9.79
C GLY A 70 -5.62 4.84 8.75
N PHE A 71 -4.35 4.53 8.49
CA PHE A 71 -3.55 5.30 7.54
C PHE A 71 -3.81 4.91 6.08
N CYS A 72 -3.98 3.61 5.81
CA CYS A 72 -4.01 3.09 4.43
C CYS A 72 -5.43 2.86 3.91
N GLY A 73 -6.43 2.85 4.79
CA GLY A 73 -7.79 2.51 4.40
C GLY A 73 -7.88 1.08 3.85
N VAL A 74 -7.37 0.10 4.61
CA VAL A 74 -7.41 -1.32 4.20
C VAL A 74 -8.18 -2.16 5.21
N THR A 75 -8.57 -3.36 4.79
CA THR A 75 -9.24 -4.32 5.67
C THR A 75 -8.29 -4.82 6.76
N ALA A 76 -8.86 -5.32 7.86
CA ALA A 76 -8.09 -5.89 8.96
C ALA A 76 -7.18 -7.04 8.50
N SER A 77 -7.65 -7.92 7.61
CA SER A 77 -6.84 -9.02 7.07
C SER A 77 -5.61 -8.51 6.31
N CYS A 78 -5.76 -7.49 5.47
CA CYS A 78 -4.64 -6.87 4.76
C CYS A 78 -3.63 -6.24 5.73
N ALA A 79 -4.12 -5.55 6.77
CA ALA A 79 -3.27 -4.95 7.79
C ALA A 79 -2.47 -5.99 8.57
N TRP A 80 -3.09 -7.12 8.95
CA TRP A 80 -2.41 -8.22 9.62
C TRP A 80 -1.31 -8.84 8.76
N GLU A 81 -1.58 -9.10 7.48
CA GLU A 81 -0.58 -9.67 6.56
C GLU A 81 0.60 -8.72 6.35
N MET A 82 0.33 -7.41 6.26
CA MET A 82 1.38 -6.39 6.17
C MET A 82 2.23 -6.34 7.46
N CYS A 83 1.63 -6.27 8.65
CA CYS A 83 2.37 -6.31 9.91
C CYS A 83 3.22 -7.58 10.03
N ARG A 84 2.66 -8.73 9.66
CA ARG A 84 3.39 -10.01 9.63
C ARG A 84 4.59 -9.95 8.68
N ARG A 85 4.40 -9.39 7.48
CA ARG A 85 5.45 -9.22 6.47
C ARG A 85 6.55 -8.30 6.98
N ILE A 86 6.20 -7.14 7.56
CA ILE A 86 7.17 -6.20 8.12
C ILE A 86 7.98 -6.86 9.23
N ASN A 87 7.32 -7.53 10.17
CA ASN A 87 8.00 -8.23 11.27
C ASN A 87 8.91 -9.36 10.78
N ARG A 88 8.60 -9.99 9.64
CA ARG A 88 9.44 -11.02 9.02
C ARG A 88 10.63 -10.43 8.27
N VAL A 89 10.39 -9.40 7.44
CA VAL A 89 11.40 -8.82 6.53
C VAL A 89 12.40 -7.98 7.32
N TYR A 90 11.93 -7.14 8.23
CA TYR A 90 12.76 -6.12 8.88
C TYR A 90 13.24 -6.53 10.28
N LYS A 91 13.29 -7.83 10.56
CA LYS A 91 13.77 -8.35 11.85
C LYS A 91 15.28 -8.15 11.99
N GLY A 92 15.72 -7.61 13.13
CA GLY A 92 17.15 -7.47 13.44
C GLY A 92 17.84 -6.35 12.63
N LYS A 93 19.10 -6.57 12.23
CA LYS A 93 19.88 -5.61 11.44
C LYS A 93 19.51 -5.72 9.96
N TYR A 94 18.36 -5.16 9.58
CA TYR A 94 17.94 -5.06 8.19
C TYR A 94 18.65 -3.90 7.48
N GLU A 95 19.27 -4.19 6.34
CA GLU A 95 19.86 -3.20 5.44
C GLU A 95 18.83 -2.72 4.42
N ILE A 96 18.62 -1.40 4.35
CA ILE A 96 17.67 -0.78 3.42
C ILE A 96 18.20 -0.96 2.00
N LYS A 97 17.35 -1.48 1.12
CA LYS A 97 17.70 -1.72 -0.28
C LYS A 97 17.54 -0.46 -1.12
N ASP A 98 18.24 -0.37 -2.25
CA ASP A 98 18.20 0.80 -3.14
C ASP A 98 16.78 1.18 -3.59
N TYR A 99 15.94 0.19 -3.91
CA TYR A 99 14.55 0.48 -4.31
C TYR A 99 13.72 1.03 -3.14
N GLU A 100 14.03 0.63 -1.91
CA GLU A 100 13.36 1.15 -0.72
C GLU A 100 13.77 2.59 -0.44
N PHE A 101 15.04 2.95 -0.67
CA PHE A 101 15.47 4.35 -0.65
C PHE A 101 14.69 5.20 -1.63
N ARG A 102 14.49 4.72 -2.87
CA ARG A 102 13.69 5.44 -3.88
C ARG A 102 12.23 5.61 -3.47
N ILE A 103 11.65 4.60 -2.81
CA ILE A 103 10.29 4.69 -2.26
C ILE A 103 10.22 5.74 -1.15
N ILE A 104 11.19 5.74 -0.23
CA ILE A 104 11.28 6.73 0.85
C ILE A 104 11.40 8.15 0.28
N GLU A 105 12.30 8.34 -0.67
CA GLU A 105 12.53 9.64 -1.31
C GLU A 105 11.25 10.14 -2.01
N ALA A 106 10.60 9.30 -2.80
CA ALA A 106 9.36 9.64 -3.48
C ALA A 106 8.25 10.04 -2.49
N PHE A 107 8.13 9.33 -1.37
CA PHE A 107 7.15 9.65 -0.32
C PHE A 107 7.38 11.04 0.27
N PHE A 108 8.60 11.35 0.69
CA PHE A 108 8.90 12.65 1.30
C PHE A 108 8.82 13.82 0.32
N ILE A 109 9.19 13.62 -0.96
CA ILE A 109 8.98 14.62 -2.01
C ILE A 109 7.49 14.96 -2.11
N GLN A 110 6.63 13.95 -2.16
CA GLN A 110 5.19 14.16 -2.29
C GLN A 110 4.59 14.86 -1.07
N GLU A 111 5.01 14.52 0.15
CA GLU A 111 4.55 15.20 1.37
C GLU A 111 5.00 16.66 1.44
N ASN A 112 6.23 16.96 1.01
CA ASN A 112 6.73 18.33 0.93
C ASN A 112 5.95 19.17 -0.10
N LEU A 113 5.62 18.60 -1.26
CA LEU A 113 4.77 19.26 -2.26
C LEU A 113 3.37 19.55 -1.72
N LYS A 114 2.75 18.59 -1.02
CA LYS A 114 1.44 18.82 -0.37
C LYS A 114 1.52 19.91 0.70
N ALA A 115 2.59 19.93 1.49
CA ALA A 115 2.79 20.95 2.53
C ALA A 115 2.90 22.35 1.92
N LYS A 116 3.69 22.50 0.85
CA LYS A 116 3.82 23.76 0.12
C LYS A 116 2.48 24.25 -0.44
N ASN A 117 1.74 23.39 -1.14
CA ASN A 117 0.44 23.75 -1.70
C ASN A 117 -0.57 24.19 -0.62
N ARG A 118 -0.51 23.61 0.59
CA ARG A 118 -1.38 24.03 1.71
C ARG A 118 -1.00 25.39 2.28
N LEU A 119 0.28 25.76 2.24
CA LEU A 119 0.75 27.08 2.67
C LEU A 119 0.34 28.14 1.64
N ASP A 120 0.54 27.87 0.35
CA ASP A 120 0.15 28.77 -0.74
C ASP A 120 -1.36 29.08 -0.71
N LEU A 121 -2.21 28.09 -0.38
CA LEU A 121 -3.66 28.29 -0.24
C LEU A 121 -4.07 29.13 0.98
N ARG A 122 -3.25 29.18 2.04
CA ARG A 122 -3.52 29.98 3.25
C ARG A 122 -3.06 31.43 3.10
N GLU A 123 -2.14 31.72 2.19
CA GLU A 123 -1.71 33.09 1.91
C GLU A 123 -2.67 33.85 0.98
N ILE A 124 -3.65 33.15 0.37
CA ILE A 124 -4.64 33.71 -0.57
C ILE A 124 -6.04 33.87 0.10
N SER A 125 -6.22 33.40 1.35
CA SER A 125 -7.46 33.49 2.12
C SER A 125 -7.41 34.58 3.19
#